data_AF-A0A3A4P6J5-F1
#
_entry.id   AF-A0A3A4P6J5-F1
#
_cell.length_a   1.000
_cell.length_b   1.000
_cell.length_c   1.000
_cell.angle_alpha   90.00
_cell.angle_beta   90.00
_cell.angle_gamma   90.00
#
_symmetry.space_group_name_H-M   'P 1'
#
loop_
_entity.id
_entity.type
_entity.pdbx_description
1 polymer ?
#
loop_
_entity_poly.entity_id
_entity_poly.type
_entity_poly.pdbx_seq_one_letter_code
_entity_poly.pdbx_strand_id
1 'polypeptide(L)' 'MRESVTISLPANLKKKLDQATKRGHVNRSDIVRDALRQYFALQDFRVIREKAVAEAEARGIFTDEDVFKEIS' A
#
# COMPACT_ATOMS: atom_id res chain seq x y z
N MET A 1 21.25 2.40 -7.83
CA MET A 1 21.27 1.58 -9.06
C MET A 1 19.84 1.40 -9.57
N ARG A 2 19.64 1.24 -10.88
CA ARG A 2 18.33 0.97 -11.48
C ARG A 2 18.32 -0.48 -11.96
N GLU A 3 17.31 -1.23 -11.57
CA GLU A 3 17.10 -2.63 -11.97
C GLU A 3 15.80 -2.75 -12.75
N SER A 4 15.78 -3.61 -13.77
CA SER A 4 14.61 -3.84 -14.63
C SER A 4 13.98 -5.18 -14.30
N VAL A 5 12.65 -5.21 -14.23
CA VAL A 5 11.88 -6.43 -14.03
C VAL A 5 10.94 -6.62 -15.23
N THR A 6 10.99 -7.78 -15.86
CA THR A 6 10.08 -8.19 -16.94
C THR A 6 9.03 -9.14 -16.37
N ILE A 7 7.75 -8.79 -16.50
CA ILE A 7 6.64 -9.60 -15.98
C ILE A 7 5.60 -9.88 -17.06
N SER A 8 5.02 -11.08 -17.02
CA SER A 8 3.83 -11.42 -17.80
C SER A 8 2.59 -10.87 -17.12
N LEU A 9 1.74 -10.18 -17.88
CA LEU A 9 0.47 -9.65 -17.40
C LEU A 9 -0.71 -10.28 -18.16
N PRO A 10 -1.80 -10.62 -17.47
CA PRO A 10 -3.06 -10.96 -18.11
C PRO A 10 -3.49 -9.86 -19.10
N ALA A 11 -4.05 -10.27 -20.26
CA ALA A 11 -4.37 -9.34 -21.35
C ALA A 11 -5.32 -8.21 -20.93
N ASN A 12 -6.29 -8.52 -20.08
CA ASN A 12 -7.23 -7.54 -19.52
C ASN A 12 -6.51 -6.49 -18.63
N LEU A 13 -5.52 -6.90 -17.84
CA LEU A 13 -4.76 -6.02 -16.96
C LEU A 13 -3.84 -5.10 -17.77
N LYS A 14 -3.16 -5.65 -18.79
CA LYS A 14 -2.38 -4.86 -19.74
C LYS A 14 -3.26 -3.79 -20.42
N LYS A 15 -4.47 -4.15 -20.86
CA LYS A 15 -5.42 -3.21 -21.47
C LYS A 15 -5.83 -2.09 -20.51
N LYS A 16 -6.09 -2.41 -19.24
CA LYS A 16 -6.40 -1.40 -18.20
C LYS A 16 -5.21 -0.46 -17.97
N LEU A 17 -3.99 -1.00 -17.88
CA LEU A 17 -2.77 -0.21 -17.73
C LEU A 17 -2.59 0.76 -18.92
N ASP A 18 -2.78 0.27 -20.14
CA ASP A 18 -2.70 1.08 -21.37
C ASP A 18 -3.75 2.19 -21.44
N GLN A 19 -4.94 1.97 -20.85
CA GLN A 19 -5.98 2.99 -20.78
C GLN A 19 -5.67 4.05 -19.72
N ALA A 20 -5.10 3.66 -18.58
CA ALA A 20 -4.72 4.58 -17.52
C ALA A 20 -3.64 5.57 -17.98
N THR A 21 -2.63 5.08 -18.71
CA THR A 21 -1.55 5.95 -19.25
C THR A 21 -2.08 6.97 -20.25
N LYS A 22 -3.02 6.59 -21.12
CA LYS A 22 -3.65 7.49 -22.11
C LYS A 22 -4.41 8.65 -21.46
N ARG A 23 -4.98 8.45 -20.28
CA ARG A 23 -5.77 9.48 -19.58
C ARG A 23 -4.91 10.41 -18.72
N GLY A 24 -3.81 9.90 -18.17
CA GLY A 24 -3.14 10.53 -17.02
C GLY A 24 -1.77 11.19 -17.26
N HIS A 25 -1.24 11.25 -18.49
CA HIS A 25 0.15 11.73 -18.74
C HIS A 25 1.23 10.98 -17.91
N VAL A 26 0.91 9.79 -17.42
CA VAL A 26 1.80 8.91 -16.66
C VAL A 26 2.20 7.72 -17.51
N ASN A 27 3.46 7.30 -17.42
CA ASN A 27 3.93 6.12 -18.17
C ASN A 27 3.58 4.82 -17.43
N ARG A 28 3.63 3.69 -18.15
CA ARG A 28 3.30 2.37 -17.59
C ARG A 28 4.15 2.01 -16.38
N SER A 29 5.45 2.31 -16.46
CA SER A 29 6.41 1.97 -15.42
C SER A 29 6.18 2.79 -14.15
N ASP A 30 5.68 4.02 -14.24
CA ASP A 30 5.35 4.85 -13.09
C ASP A 30 4.15 4.26 -12.35
N ILE A 31 3.09 3.89 -13.07
CA ILE A 31 1.93 3.23 -12.49
C ILE A 31 2.33 1.91 -11.81
N VAL A 32 3.12 1.08 -12.48
CA VAL A 32 3.57 -0.21 -11.91
C VAL A 32 4.44 0.01 -10.68
N ARG A 33 5.38 0.97 -10.72
CA ARG A 33 6.22 1.31 -9.57
C ARG A 33 5.38 1.82 -8.40
N ASP A 34 4.38 2.64 -8.66
CA ASP A 34 3.49 3.15 -7.61
C ASP A 34 2.62 2.06 -7.00
N ALA A 35 2.04 1.19 -7.84
CA ALA A 35 1.29 0.03 -7.39
C ALA A 35 2.13 -0.91 -6.50
N LEU A 36 3.40 -1.15 -6.87
CA LEU A 36 4.32 -1.94 -6.05
C LEU A 36 4.64 -1.25 -4.72
N ARG A 37 4.89 0.06 -4.73
CA ARG A 37 5.12 0.82 -3.49
C ARG A 37 3.92 0.73 -2.55
N GLN A 38 2.71 0.94 -3.06
CA GLN A 38 1.48 0.83 -2.26
C GLN A 38 1.29 -0.59 -1.72
N TYR A 39 1.57 -1.61 -2.53
CA TYR A 39 1.50 -3.01 -2.11
C TYR A 39 2.44 -3.31 -0.93
N PHE A 40 3.71 -2.92 -1.04
CA PHE A 40 4.68 -3.14 0.04
C PHE A 40 4.36 -2.30 1.28
N ALA A 41 3.99 -1.03 1.12
CA ALA A 41 3.59 -0.18 2.23
C ALA A 41 2.42 -0.76 3.01
N LEU A 42 1.44 -1.39 2.34
CA LEU A 42 0.33 -2.07 3.01
C LEU A 42 0.80 -3.31 3.79
N GLN A 43 1.76 -4.07 3.27
CA GLN A 43 2.32 -5.22 4.02
C GLN A 43 3.10 -4.74 5.23
N ASP A 44 3.96 -3.73 5.07
CA ASP A 44 4.73 -3.15 6.15
C ASP A 44 3.82 -2.58 7.24
N PHE A 45 2.77 -1.86 6.84
CA PHE A 45 1.75 -1.33 7.75
C PHE A 45 1.08 -2.45 8.57
N ARG A 46 0.73 -3.58 7.95
CA ARG A 46 0.11 -4.71 8.67
C ARG A 46 1.04 -5.26 9.76
N VAL A 47 2.31 -5.45 9.43
CA VAL A 47 3.31 -5.93 10.39
C VAL A 47 3.49 -4.97 11.56
N ILE A 48 3.56 -3.66 11.28
CA ILE A 48 3.66 -2.63 12.33
C ILE A 48 2.40 -2.61 13.18
N ARG A 49 1.22 -2.66 12.53
CA ARG A 49 -0.08 -2.65 13.21
C ARG A 49 -0.24 -3.84 14.15
N GLU A 50 0.17 -5.04 13.77
CA GLU A 50 0.10 -6.23 14.65
C GLU A 50 0.86 -6.01 15.96
N LYS A 51 2.06 -5.42 15.90
CA LYS A 51 2.85 -5.10 17.10
C LYS A 51 2.20 -3.98 17.91
N ALA A 52 1.79 -2.91 17.23
CA ALA A 52 1.17 -1.76 17.88
C ALA A 52 -0.14 -2.11 18.58
N VAL A 53 -0.98 -2.97 17.98
CA VAL A 53 -2.24 -3.45 18.58
C VAL A 53 -1.93 -4.26 19.84
N ALA A 54 -1.00 -5.21 19.79
CA ALA A 54 -0.65 -6.01 20.97
C ALA A 54 -0.15 -5.14 22.14
N GLU A 55 0.65 -4.10 21.85
CA GLU A 55 1.10 -3.14 22.86
C GLU A 55 -0.03 -2.25 23.39
N ALA A 56 -0.95 -1.82 22.52
CA ALA A 56 -2.11 -1.01 22.90
C ALA A 56 -3.09 -1.79 23.79
N GLU A 57 -3.39 -3.05 23.45
CA GLU A 57 -4.24 -3.94 24.23
C GLU A 57 -3.66 -4.19 25.63
N ALA A 58 -2.34 -4.37 25.74
CA ALA A 58 -1.65 -4.51 27.03
C ALA A 58 -1.76 -3.25 27.91
N ARG A 59 -2.05 -2.09 27.31
CA ARG A 59 -2.30 -0.81 28.00
C ARG A 59 -3.80 -0.53 28.19
N GLY A 60 -4.68 -1.45 27.77
CA GLY A 60 -6.13 -1.30 27.88
C GLY A 60 -6.78 -0.46 26.79
N ILE A 61 -6.08 -0.19 25.68
CA ILE A 61 -6.58 0.60 24.55
C ILE A 61 -7.07 -0.37 23.47
N PHE A 62 -8.37 -0.38 23.19
CA PHE A 62 -8.98 -1.33 22.23
C PHE A 62 -9.72 -0.63 21.09
N THR A 63 -10.18 0.59 21.33
CA THR A 63 -11.01 1.35 20.39
C THR A 63 -10.35 2.68 20.03
N ASP A 64 -10.81 3.27 18.92
CA ASP A 64 -10.37 4.61 18.51
C ASP A 64 -10.77 5.63 19.59
N GLU A 65 -11.92 5.46 20.25
CA GLU A 65 -12.34 6.30 21.38
C GLU A 65 -11.36 6.24 22.57
N ASP A 66 -10.76 5.08 22.85
CA ASP A 66 -9.76 4.95 23.91
C ASP A 66 -8.47 5.68 23.53
N VAL A 67 -8.08 5.62 22.25
CA VAL A 67 -6.94 6.41 21.73
C VAL A 67 -7.22 7.90 21.91
N PHE A 68 -8.40 8.39 21.52
CA PHE A 68 -8.75 9.81 21.63
C PHE A 68 -8.73 10.31 23.08
N LYS A 69 -9.22 9.53 24.03
CA LYS A 69 -9.18 9.89 25.47
C LYS A 69 -7.75 10.04 26.02
N GLU A 70 -6.79 9.32 25.46
CA GLU A 70 -5.39 9.36 25.92
C GLU A 70 -4.59 10.52 25.31
N ILE A 71 -4.98 11.03 24.13
CA ILE A 71 -4.20 12.04 23.40
C ILE A 71 -4.90 13.41 23.24
N SER A 72 -6.17 13.53 23.66
CA SER A 72 -6.98 14.76 23.57
C SER A 72 -7.42 15.23 24.95
#